data_AF-A0A8S4GRW7-F1
#
_entry.id   AF-A0A8S4GRW7-F1
#
_cell.length_a   1.000
_cell.length_b   1.000
_cell.length_c   1.000
_cell.angle_alpha   90.00
_cell.angle_beta   90.00
_cell.angle_gamma   90.00
#
_symmetry.space_group_name_H-M   'P 1'
#
loop_
_entity.id
_entity.type
_entity.pdbx_description
1 polymer ?
#
loop_
_entity_poly.entity_id
_entity_poly.type
_entity_poly.pdbx_seq_one_letter_code
_entity_poly.pdbx_strand_id
1 'polypeptide(L)'
;MSDAAAPDEDELLESLTNEALIEDLAAKIEGFDDDFRAAEMSESDEEENFDEQDLALDERILEAKRTWESLMEYHRLLERRLVQYLVDIKRRGPGGIPLSEDPGSGVRFQATLREWQGLRDQKSGLESSQDAQLREMQQTLADKRARAEEARQAFQGFVMEVAQSSEYSRTGKPIPPRLLQDLSGQTRDRANELTRVRLRWVQLRSHLARLEETLRSKEELAEGLHLIDFEQLKIENQALNEKIEERTEELSRLQRKSMAAVLVLTHVKEKLQFVEQEAETLTSRLEGYESALGGKREELHAAKVRRDRLRMATMRLKEHKTTVSSQMLLEDLGQHRARLQDLQVELEGLKRRHGELSEDTKARQEELTTLKSRAAEMAGIAA
;
A
#
# COMPACT_ATOMS: atom_id res chain seq x y z
N MET A 1 65.78 8.91 -58.98
CA MET A 1 64.76 8.31 -59.87
C MET A 1 64.29 7.09 -59.11
N SER A 2 63.16 7.16 -58.38
CA SER A 2 61.79 6.90 -58.88
C SER A 2 61.78 5.58 -59.68
N ASP A 3 60.97 4.57 -59.42
CA ASP A 3 59.69 4.41 -58.73
C ASP A 3 59.37 2.90 -58.85
N ALA A 4 58.62 2.29 -57.92
CA ALA A 4 57.75 1.12 -58.14
C ALA A 4 57.31 0.48 -56.81
N ALA A 5 56.02 0.64 -56.51
CA ALA A 5 55.29 0.12 -55.38
C ALA A 5 54.93 -1.38 -55.49
N ALA A 6 54.72 -2.00 -54.32
CA ALA A 6 53.81 -3.12 -54.04
C ALA A 6 53.64 -3.22 -52.50
N PRO A 7 52.55 -3.82 -51.98
CA PRO A 7 51.25 -3.17 -51.76
C PRO A 7 50.84 -3.12 -50.27
N ASP A 8 49.79 -2.35 -49.99
CA ASP A 8 49.22 -2.05 -48.68
C ASP A 8 48.67 -3.29 -47.94
N GLU A 9 49.29 -3.64 -46.80
CA GLU A 9 48.80 -4.66 -45.84
C GLU A 9 47.97 -4.05 -44.70
N ASP A 10 47.88 -2.72 -44.62
CA ASP A 10 47.27 -2.02 -43.48
C ASP A 10 45.74 -1.87 -43.58
N GLU A 11 45.12 -2.18 -44.72
CA GLU A 11 43.66 -2.02 -44.92
C GLU A 11 42.80 -3.20 -44.38
N LEU A 12 43.43 -4.27 -43.87
CA LEU A 12 42.72 -5.44 -43.33
C LEU A 12 42.64 -5.51 -41.80
N LEU A 13 43.26 -4.55 -41.08
CA LEU A 13 43.32 -4.56 -39.62
C LEU A 13 42.37 -3.55 -38.93
N GLU A 14 41.68 -2.70 -39.69
CA GLU A 14 40.75 -1.70 -39.12
C GLU A 14 39.30 -2.19 -38.90
N SER A 15 38.95 -3.43 -39.27
CA SER A 15 37.54 -3.88 -39.21
C SER A 15 37.10 -4.62 -37.95
N LEU A 16 37.92 -4.71 -36.89
CA LEU A 16 37.51 -5.36 -35.63
C LEU A 16 38.08 -4.60 -34.43
N THR A 17 37.39 -3.54 -34.02
CA THR A 17 37.67 -2.87 -32.74
C THR A 17 37.42 -3.84 -31.59
N ASN A 18 38.38 -3.90 -30.64
CA ASN A 18 38.29 -4.76 -29.45
C ASN A 18 37.03 -4.47 -28.61
N GLU A 19 36.47 -3.26 -28.68
CA GLU A 19 35.21 -2.91 -27.99
C GLU A 19 34.01 -3.71 -28.50
N ALA A 20 33.88 -3.92 -29.80
CA ALA A 20 32.77 -4.69 -30.36
C ALA A 20 32.86 -6.18 -29.98
N LEU A 21 34.08 -6.71 -29.86
CA LEU A 21 34.31 -8.07 -29.36
C LEU A 21 34.04 -8.20 -27.85
N ILE A 22 34.31 -7.16 -27.07
CA ILE A 22 34.07 -7.12 -25.62
C ILE A 22 32.56 -7.00 -25.33
N GLU A 23 31.83 -6.14 -26.02
CA GLU A 23 30.36 -6.01 -25.88
C GLU A 23 29.64 -7.30 -26.30
N ASP A 24 30.09 -7.95 -27.37
CA ASP A 24 29.48 -9.17 -27.90
C ASP A 24 29.86 -10.43 -27.08
N LEU A 25 30.94 -10.36 -26.29
CA LEU A 25 31.29 -11.31 -25.22
C LEU A 25 30.49 -11.05 -23.94
N ALA A 26 30.32 -9.78 -23.54
CA ALA A 26 29.53 -9.39 -22.37
C ALA A 26 28.06 -9.76 -22.53
N ALA A 27 27.47 -9.56 -23.72
CA ALA A 27 26.10 -9.95 -24.03
C ALA A 27 25.86 -11.48 -24.09
N LYS A 28 26.93 -12.28 -24.24
CA LYS A 28 26.86 -13.76 -24.23
C LYS A 28 27.02 -14.37 -22.83
N ILE A 29 27.39 -13.57 -21.82
CA ILE A 29 27.50 -13.99 -20.43
C ILE A 29 26.23 -13.54 -19.70
N GLU A 30 25.28 -14.46 -19.58
CA GLU A 30 24.05 -14.26 -18.82
C GLU A 30 24.41 -13.98 -17.35
N GLY A 31 24.14 -12.75 -16.87
CA GLY A 31 24.41 -12.31 -15.49
C GLY A 31 25.45 -11.17 -15.31
N PHE A 32 26.17 -10.77 -16.37
CA PHE A 32 27.23 -9.74 -16.25
C PHE A 32 26.71 -8.35 -15.84
N ASP A 33 25.53 -7.96 -16.33
CA ASP A 33 24.87 -6.69 -15.96
C ASP A 33 24.27 -6.72 -14.54
N ASP A 34 23.88 -7.90 -14.05
CA ASP A 34 23.31 -8.07 -12.71
C ASP A 34 24.41 -8.02 -11.64
N ASP A 35 25.60 -8.56 -11.92
CA ASP A 35 26.75 -8.50 -11.02
C ASP A 35 27.29 -7.06 -10.85
N PHE A 36 27.24 -6.24 -11.91
CA PHE A 36 27.69 -4.84 -11.83
C PHE A 36 26.69 -3.96 -11.07
N ARG A 37 25.38 -4.18 -11.27
CA ARG A 37 24.33 -3.51 -10.47
C ARG A 37 24.33 -3.95 -9.01
N ALA A 38 24.62 -5.22 -8.73
CA ALA A 38 24.76 -5.71 -7.36
C ALA A 38 25.99 -5.11 -6.67
N ALA A 39 27.10 -4.90 -7.40
CA ALA A 39 28.29 -4.22 -6.88
C ALA A 39 28.02 -2.73 -6.57
N GLU A 40 27.39 -1.99 -7.47
CA GLU A 40 27.02 -0.58 -7.24
C GLU A 40 26.04 -0.42 -6.07
N MET A 41 25.05 -1.31 -5.95
CA MET A 41 24.13 -1.35 -4.80
C MET A 41 24.86 -1.71 -3.50
N SER A 42 25.86 -2.60 -3.55
CA SER A 42 26.63 -2.98 -2.37
C SER A 42 27.56 -1.86 -1.89
N GLU A 43 28.17 -1.11 -2.82
CA GLU A 43 29.00 0.05 -2.47
C GLU A 43 28.14 1.18 -1.89
N SER A 44 26.94 1.43 -2.43
CA SER A 44 26.01 2.41 -1.84
C SER A 44 25.51 1.99 -0.46
N ASP A 45 25.18 0.71 -0.27
CA ASP A 45 24.72 0.18 1.02
C ASP A 45 25.84 0.14 2.08
N GLU A 46 27.10 -0.02 1.67
CA GLU A 46 28.28 0.06 2.54
C GLU A 46 28.63 1.50 2.93
N GLU A 47 28.53 2.45 2.00
CA GLU A 47 28.72 3.89 2.28
C GLU A 47 27.64 4.43 3.23
N GLU A 48 26.36 4.10 3.00
CA GLU A 48 25.27 4.50 3.88
C GLU A 48 25.41 3.91 5.30
N ASN A 49 25.88 2.66 5.43
CA ASN A 49 26.15 2.04 6.74
C ASN A 49 27.32 2.68 7.49
N PHE A 50 28.35 3.13 6.77
CA PHE A 50 29.50 3.78 7.36
C PHE A 50 29.10 5.16 7.94
N ASP A 51 28.29 5.90 7.19
CA ASP A 51 27.76 7.19 7.62
C ASP A 51 26.81 7.04 8.84
N GLU A 52 25.97 6.01 8.90
CA GLU A 52 25.10 5.76 10.07
C GLU A 52 25.90 5.39 11.34
N GLN A 53 26.98 4.61 11.21
CA GLN A 53 27.82 4.22 12.35
C GLN A 53 28.65 5.39 12.88
N ASP A 54 29.17 6.24 11.99
CA ASP A 54 29.89 7.45 12.37
C ASP A 54 28.95 8.47 13.04
N LEU A 55 27.72 8.62 12.56
CA LEU A 55 26.68 9.43 13.21
C LEU A 55 26.32 8.91 14.61
N ALA A 56 26.22 7.60 14.80
CA ALA A 56 25.93 6.99 16.11
C ALA A 56 27.09 7.14 17.12
N LEU A 57 28.34 7.08 16.65
CA LEU A 57 29.52 7.37 17.45
C LEU A 57 29.59 8.84 17.87
N ASP A 58 29.31 9.74 16.93
CA ASP A 58 29.26 11.18 17.21
C ASP A 58 28.15 11.53 18.21
N GLU A 59 26.98 10.89 18.11
CA GLU A 59 25.88 11.08 19.06
C GLU A 59 26.28 10.62 20.48
N ARG A 60 26.92 9.45 20.62
CA ARG A 60 27.44 8.95 21.91
C ARG A 60 28.53 9.85 22.49
N ILE A 61 29.42 10.38 21.66
CA ILE A 61 30.46 11.33 22.10
C ILE A 61 29.79 12.63 22.56
N LEU A 62 28.73 13.07 21.88
CA LEU A 62 27.98 14.26 22.26
C LEU A 62 27.24 14.06 23.59
N GLU A 63 26.65 12.89 23.83
CA GLU A 63 26.04 12.51 25.11
C GLU A 63 27.06 12.45 26.26
N ALA A 64 28.23 11.85 26.02
CA ALA A 64 29.33 11.83 26.99
C ALA A 64 29.83 13.24 27.31
N LYS A 65 29.90 14.13 26.31
CA LYS A 65 30.21 15.55 26.53
C LYS A 65 29.14 16.26 27.34
N ARG A 66 27.86 16.08 27.01
CA ARG A 66 26.72 16.67 27.75
C ARG A 66 26.69 16.22 29.21
N THR A 67 26.92 14.93 29.45
CA THR A 67 26.96 14.38 30.82
C THR A 67 28.15 14.93 31.60
N TRP A 68 29.34 14.99 30.98
CA TRP A 68 30.52 15.61 31.59
C TRP A 68 30.32 17.10 31.88
N GLU A 69 29.74 17.85 30.94
CA GLU A 69 29.39 19.27 31.11
C GLU A 69 28.40 19.46 32.26
N SER A 70 27.34 18.64 32.34
CA SER A 70 26.37 18.69 33.44
C SER A 70 27.01 18.39 34.80
N LEU A 71 27.95 17.43 34.85
CA LEU A 71 28.69 17.09 36.06
C LEU A 71 29.64 18.22 36.47
N MET A 72 30.30 18.86 35.50
CA MET A 72 31.18 20.00 35.71
C MET A 72 30.41 21.25 36.15
N GLU A 73 29.22 21.49 35.61
CA GLU A 73 28.32 22.54 36.07
C GLU A 73 27.84 22.28 37.48
N TYR A 74 27.46 21.04 37.80
CA TYR A 74 27.09 20.63 39.16
C TYR A 74 28.27 20.79 40.13
N HIS A 75 29.48 20.39 39.73
CA HIS A 75 30.70 20.58 40.51
C HIS A 75 30.96 22.07 40.77
N ARG A 76 30.90 22.92 39.74
CA ARG A 76 31.04 24.39 39.90
C ARG A 76 29.97 24.98 40.79
N LEU A 77 28.74 24.45 40.74
CA LEU A 77 27.63 24.91 41.59
C LEU A 77 27.88 24.52 43.05
N LEU A 78 28.39 23.31 43.30
CA LEU A 78 28.83 22.87 44.64
C LEU A 78 30.02 23.70 45.14
N GLU A 79 31.00 24.01 44.29
CA GLU A 79 32.14 24.87 44.66
C GLU A 79 31.69 26.29 45.00
N ARG A 80 30.83 26.89 44.18
CA ARG A 80 30.24 28.22 44.47
C ARG A 80 29.46 28.21 45.78
N ARG A 81 28.69 27.15 46.02
CA ARG A 81 27.92 26.95 47.25
C ARG A 81 28.84 26.76 48.45
N LEU A 82 29.95 26.01 48.30
CA LEU A 82 30.98 25.84 49.33
C LEU A 82 31.66 27.17 49.66
N VAL A 83 32.03 27.96 48.65
CA VAL A 83 32.63 29.28 48.84
C VAL A 83 31.64 30.22 49.53
N GLN A 84 30.37 30.21 49.14
CA GLN A 84 29.32 30.97 49.82
C GLN A 84 29.17 30.53 51.29
N TYR A 85 29.11 29.22 51.55
CA TYR A 85 29.11 28.69 52.92
C TYR A 85 30.33 29.16 53.73
N LEU A 86 31.54 29.10 53.16
CA LEU A 86 32.77 29.54 53.84
C LEU A 86 32.78 31.06 54.10
N VAL A 87 32.27 31.86 53.16
CA VAL A 87 32.13 33.33 53.32
C VAL A 87 31.07 33.66 54.38
N ASP A 88 29.96 32.93 54.41
CA ASP A 88 28.90 33.10 55.40
C ASP A 88 29.34 32.69 56.81
N ILE A 89 30.13 31.61 56.95
CA ILE A 89 30.81 31.22 58.21
C ILE A 89 31.73 32.35 58.68
N LYS A 90 32.48 32.95 57.75
CA LYS A 90 33.44 34.03 58.06
C LYS A 90 32.74 35.35 58.41
N ARG A 91 31.56 35.63 57.84
CA ARG A 91 30.78 36.85 58.09
C ARG A 91 29.91 36.78 59.35
N ARG A 92 29.34 35.63 59.69
CA ARG A 92 28.45 35.47 60.86
C ARG A 92 29.14 34.94 62.12
N GLY A 93 30.43 34.61 62.04
CA GLY A 93 31.16 33.93 63.12
C GLY A 93 30.71 32.46 63.29
N PRO A 94 31.42 31.68 64.12
CA PRO A 94 31.30 30.21 64.18
C PRO A 94 29.94 29.66 64.67
N GLY A 95 28.91 30.49 64.87
CA GLY A 95 27.59 30.09 65.36
C GLY A 95 26.39 30.52 64.50
N GLY A 96 26.59 31.05 63.29
CA GLY A 96 25.54 31.77 62.55
C GLY A 96 24.94 31.10 61.31
N ILE A 97 25.18 29.82 61.05
CA ILE A 97 24.49 29.10 59.97
C ILE A 97 23.59 28.04 60.61
N PRO A 98 22.26 28.09 60.38
CA PRO A 98 21.42 26.94 60.67
C PRO A 98 21.82 25.85 59.68
N LEU A 99 22.79 25.03 60.08
CA LEU A 99 22.97 23.69 59.54
C LEU A 99 21.58 23.08 59.61
N SER A 100 20.97 22.71 58.46
CA SER A 100 19.65 22.10 58.38
C SER A 100 19.42 21.26 59.64
N GLU A 101 18.56 21.76 60.54
CA GLU A 101 18.32 21.20 61.88
C GLU A 101 17.52 19.90 61.77
N ASP A 102 17.86 19.05 60.81
CA ASP A 102 17.58 17.64 60.91
C ASP A 102 18.43 17.13 62.07
N PRO A 103 17.84 16.63 63.18
CA PRO A 103 18.57 16.17 64.37
C PRO A 103 19.47 14.93 64.13
N GLY A 104 19.72 14.57 62.87
CA GLY A 104 20.58 13.47 62.45
C GLY A 104 21.53 13.80 61.30
N SER A 105 21.57 15.04 60.78
CA SER A 105 22.47 15.40 59.65
C SER A 105 23.95 15.27 60.01
N GLY A 106 24.34 15.74 61.20
CA GLY A 106 25.70 15.57 61.73
C GLY A 106 26.05 14.11 62.04
N VAL A 107 25.07 13.32 62.52
CA VAL A 107 25.25 11.88 62.77
C VAL A 107 25.44 11.11 61.46
N ARG A 108 24.66 11.43 60.42
CA ARG A 108 24.80 10.85 59.08
C ARG A 108 26.12 11.25 58.44
N PHE A 109 26.52 12.52 58.53
CA PHE A 109 27.82 12.98 58.02
C PHE A 109 28.97 12.25 58.71
N GLN A 110 28.93 12.11 60.04
CA GLN A 110 29.92 11.33 60.80
C GLN A 110 29.89 9.85 60.43
N ALA A 111 28.72 9.25 60.21
CA ALA A 111 28.60 7.88 59.73
C ALA A 111 29.23 7.70 58.35
N THR A 112 28.91 8.58 57.39
CA THR A 112 29.50 8.56 56.04
C THR A 112 31.01 8.81 56.05
N LEU A 113 31.52 9.64 56.96
CA LEU A 113 32.97 9.84 57.12
C LEU A 113 33.65 8.61 57.69
N ARG A 114 33.03 7.91 58.65
CA ARG A 114 33.54 6.64 59.17
C ARG A 114 33.51 5.54 58.13
N GLU A 115 32.46 5.47 57.33
CA GLU A 115 32.36 4.55 56.19
C GLU A 115 33.44 4.86 55.16
N TRP A 116 33.65 6.13 54.81
CA TRP A 116 34.71 6.55 53.89
C TRP A 116 36.11 6.25 54.43
N GLN A 117 36.35 6.48 55.73
CA GLN A 117 37.61 6.11 56.39
C GLN A 117 37.80 4.58 56.36
N GLY A 118 36.75 3.81 56.67
CA GLY A 118 36.78 2.35 56.60
C GLY A 118 37.08 1.85 55.19
N LEU A 119 36.46 2.44 54.16
CA LEU A 119 36.72 2.12 52.76
C LEU A 119 38.15 2.49 52.35
N ARG A 120 38.68 3.62 52.85
CA ARG A 120 40.06 4.04 52.59
C ARG A 120 41.07 3.10 53.25
N ASP A 121 40.82 2.68 54.48
CA ASP A 121 41.67 1.75 55.22
C ASP A 121 41.61 0.35 54.59
N GLN A 122 40.42 -0.09 54.14
CA GLN A 122 40.27 -1.32 53.36
C GLN A 122 41.04 -1.26 52.05
N LYS A 123 40.95 -0.16 51.29
CA LYS A 123 41.72 0.04 50.07
C LYS A 123 43.23 -0.01 50.35
N SER A 124 43.70 0.71 51.36
CA SER A 124 45.11 0.71 51.75
C SER A 124 45.60 -0.66 52.21
N GLY A 125 44.75 -1.42 52.92
CA GLY A 125 45.04 -2.79 53.34
C GLY A 125 45.12 -3.75 52.16
N LEU A 126 44.22 -3.62 51.19
CA LEU A 126 44.23 -4.41 49.96
C LEU A 126 45.48 -4.10 49.12
N GLU A 127 45.83 -2.83 48.93
CA GLU A 127 47.04 -2.40 48.22
C GLU A 127 48.29 -2.98 48.90
N SER A 128 48.38 -2.88 50.24
CA SER A 128 49.51 -3.44 50.99
C SER A 128 49.62 -4.96 50.88
N SER A 129 48.48 -5.66 50.89
CA SER A 129 48.41 -7.12 50.71
C SER A 129 48.84 -7.53 49.29
N GLN A 130 48.33 -6.85 48.27
CA GLN A 130 48.71 -7.08 46.87
C GLN A 130 50.19 -6.80 46.64
N ASP A 131 50.72 -5.70 47.19
CA ASP A 131 52.14 -5.38 47.12
C ASP A 131 53.02 -6.43 47.81
N ALA A 132 52.58 -6.94 48.96
CA ALA A 132 53.28 -8.01 49.66
C ALA A 132 53.31 -9.30 48.81
N GLN A 133 52.17 -9.70 48.24
CA GLN A 133 52.08 -10.84 47.34
C GLN A 133 52.95 -10.66 46.08
N LEU A 134 52.95 -9.46 45.48
CA LEU A 134 53.79 -9.15 44.33
C LEU A 134 55.28 -9.28 44.68
N ARG A 135 55.71 -8.77 45.84
CA ARG A 135 57.10 -8.89 46.29
C ARG A 135 57.50 -10.34 46.52
N GLU A 136 56.62 -11.14 47.13
CA GLU A 136 56.86 -12.58 47.34
C GLU A 136 56.98 -13.31 46.00
N MET A 137 56.08 -13.05 45.05
CA MET A 137 56.13 -13.63 43.71
C MET A 137 57.38 -13.19 42.94
N GLN A 138 57.83 -11.95 43.11
CA GLN A 138 59.07 -11.46 42.52
C GLN A 138 60.31 -12.13 43.12
N GLN A 139 60.36 -12.30 44.44
CA GLN A 139 61.46 -12.99 45.11
C GLN A 139 61.53 -14.46 44.68
N THR A 140 60.41 -15.17 44.69
CA THR A 140 60.38 -16.57 44.24
C THR A 140 60.77 -16.72 42.76
N LEU A 141 60.42 -15.76 41.91
CA LEU A 141 60.89 -15.74 40.51
C LEU A 141 62.40 -15.47 40.41
N ALA A 142 62.94 -14.55 41.21
CA ALA A 142 64.36 -14.25 41.24
C ALA A 142 65.17 -15.48 41.69
N ASP A 143 64.73 -16.16 42.76
CA ASP A 143 65.37 -17.37 43.27
C ASP A 143 65.35 -18.51 42.25
N LYS A 144 64.20 -18.73 41.60
CA LYS A 144 64.08 -19.75 40.54
C LYS A 144 64.98 -19.42 39.35
N ARG A 145 65.10 -18.15 38.97
CA ARG A 145 66.00 -17.71 37.90
C ARG A 145 67.47 -17.92 38.26
N ALA A 146 67.86 -17.57 39.49
CA ALA A 146 69.21 -17.79 39.98
C ALA A 146 69.58 -19.29 39.95
N ARG A 147 68.72 -20.16 40.51
CA ARG A 147 68.92 -21.62 40.48
C ARG A 147 69.00 -22.17 39.05
N ALA A 148 68.18 -21.68 38.13
CA ALA A 148 68.21 -22.11 36.73
C ALA A 148 69.50 -21.69 36.03
N GLU A 149 70.01 -20.49 36.33
CA GLU A 149 71.26 -19.99 35.77
C GLU A 149 72.47 -20.73 36.34
N GLU A 150 72.49 -21.01 37.65
CA GLU A 150 73.50 -21.86 38.29
C GLU A 150 73.51 -23.27 37.66
N ALA A 151 72.35 -23.90 37.49
CA ALA A 151 72.24 -25.21 36.84
C ALA A 151 72.73 -25.16 35.39
N ARG A 152 72.43 -24.08 34.66
CA ARG A 152 72.89 -23.89 33.28
C ARG A 152 74.41 -23.71 33.20
N GLN A 153 75.00 -22.93 34.11
CA GLN A 153 76.44 -22.74 34.19
C GLN A 153 77.17 -24.03 34.60
N ALA A 154 76.64 -24.75 35.59
CA ALA A 154 77.17 -26.05 36.00
C ALA A 154 77.15 -27.06 34.84
N PHE A 155 76.05 -27.12 34.08
CA PHE A 155 75.96 -27.97 32.90
C PHE A 155 76.95 -27.56 31.80
N GLN A 156 77.10 -26.26 31.53
CA GLN A 156 78.09 -25.77 30.57
C GLN A 156 79.53 -26.11 31.00
N GLY A 157 79.84 -25.96 32.30
CA GLY A 157 81.12 -26.36 32.88
C GLY A 157 81.39 -27.85 32.69
N PHE A 158 80.40 -28.70 33.01
CA PHE A 158 80.49 -30.15 32.81
C PHE A 158 80.72 -30.52 31.34
N VAL A 159 79.98 -29.91 30.41
CA VAL A 159 80.18 -30.15 28.97
C VAL A 159 81.58 -29.75 28.52
N MET A 160 82.11 -28.63 29.02
CA MET A 160 83.47 -28.18 28.70
C MET A 160 84.54 -29.10 29.28
N GLU A 161 84.36 -29.59 30.50
CA GLU A 161 85.28 -30.55 31.15
C GLU A 161 85.32 -31.87 30.37
N VAL A 162 84.15 -32.44 30.05
CA VAL A 162 84.04 -33.66 29.23
C VAL A 162 84.66 -33.45 27.86
N ALA A 163 84.43 -32.30 27.23
CA ALA A 163 84.99 -31.98 25.91
C ALA A 163 86.52 -31.78 25.93
N GLN A 164 87.09 -31.28 27.03
CA GLN A 164 88.55 -31.19 27.20
C GLN A 164 89.20 -32.57 27.38
N SER A 165 88.52 -33.51 28.06
CA SER A 165 88.97 -34.90 28.19
C SER A 165 88.72 -35.76 26.94
N SER A 166 88.09 -35.19 25.91
CA SER A 166 87.72 -35.92 24.68
C SER A 166 88.82 -35.88 23.62
N GLU A 167 88.96 -36.98 22.88
CA GLU A 167 89.95 -37.15 21.80
C GLU A 167 89.28 -37.36 20.44
N TYR A 168 89.98 -37.02 19.36
CA TYR A 168 89.51 -37.27 18.00
C TYR A 168 89.49 -38.78 17.68
N SER A 169 88.34 -39.32 17.31
CA SER A 169 88.15 -40.76 17.07
C SER A 169 89.07 -41.38 16.01
N ARG A 170 89.59 -40.60 15.06
CA ARG A 170 90.51 -41.07 14.00
C ARG A 170 92.00 -40.90 14.30
N THR A 171 92.35 -39.97 15.18
CA THR A 171 93.75 -39.57 15.41
C THR A 171 94.22 -39.71 16.85
N GLY A 172 93.30 -39.94 17.80
CA GLY A 172 93.60 -40.07 19.24
C GLY A 172 94.20 -38.80 19.85
N LYS A 173 94.16 -37.67 19.15
CA LYS A 173 94.69 -36.40 19.64
C LYS A 173 93.60 -35.65 20.42
N PRO A 174 93.96 -34.93 21.49
CA PRO A 174 93.01 -34.08 22.21
C PRO A 174 92.52 -32.95 21.31
N ILE A 175 91.28 -32.51 21.55
CA ILE A 175 90.66 -31.42 20.79
C ILE A 175 91.33 -30.08 21.19
N PRO A 176 91.69 -29.20 20.23
CA PRO A 176 92.31 -27.91 20.54
C PRO A 176 91.37 -27.04 21.40
N PRO A 177 91.89 -26.39 22.46
CA PRO A 177 91.08 -25.59 23.38
C PRO A 177 90.41 -24.39 22.69
N ARG A 178 91.03 -23.83 21.65
CA ARG A 178 90.45 -22.75 20.84
C ARG A 178 89.17 -23.21 20.12
N LEU A 179 89.20 -24.41 19.53
CA LEU A 179 88.03 -24.95 18.83
C LEU A 179 86.87 -25.24 19.80
N LEU A 180 87.19 -25.74 21.01
CA LEU A 180 86.18 -25.94 22.06
C LEU A 180 85.54 -24.61 22.50
N GLN A 181 86.34 -23.56 22.65
CA GLN A 181 85.85 -22.23 22.98
C GLN A 181 84.92 -21.69 21.88
N ASP A 182 85.30 -21.83 20.61
CA ASP A 182 84.48 -21.39 19.48
C ASP A 182 83.14 -22.14 19.41
N LEU A 183 83.15 -23.47 19.59
CA LEU A 183 81.94 -24.30 19.62
C LEU A 183 81.04 -23.97 20.83
N SER A 184 81.63 -23.67 21.99
CA SER A 184 80.90 -23.21 23.17
C SER A 184 80.20 -21.87 22.92
N GLY A 185 80.89 -20.94 22.24
CA GLY A 185 80.34 -19.65 21.81
C GLY A 185 79.16 -19.82 20.86
N GLN A 186 79.33 -20.63 19.80
CA GLN A 186 78.26 -20.93 18.84
C GLN A 186 77.04 -21.58 19.50
N THR A 187 77.26 -22.49 20.46
CA THR A 187 76.16 -23.15 21.20
C THR A 187 75.42 -22.14 22.08
N ARG A 188 76.15 -21.22 22.72
CA ARG A 188 75.58 -20.12 23.51
C ARG A 188 74.76 -19.17 22.63
N ASP A 189 75.27 -18.80 21.46
CA ASP A 189 74.58 -17.92 20.53
C ASP A 189 73.29 -18.54 20.01
N ARG A 190 73.31 -19.83 19.61
CA ARG A 190 72.11 -20.58 19.22
C ARG A 190 71.10 -20.70 20.36
N ALA A 191 71.56 -20.91 21.60
CA ALA A 191 70.68 -20.96 22.76
C ALA A 191 70.01 -19.61 23.05
N ASN A 192 70.73 -18.50 22.85
CA ASN A 192 70.20 -17.15 22.97
C ASN A 192 69.16 -16.88 21.87
N GLU A 193 69.45 -17.29 20.64
CA GLU A 193 68.52 -17.18 19.52
C GLU A 193 67.23 -17.98 19.77
N LEU A 194 67.35 -19.24 20.21
CA LEU A 194 66.20 -20.07 20.58
C LEU A 194 65.35 -19.41 21.67
N THR A 195 66.01 -18.80 22.67
CA THR A 195 65.31 -18.09 23.75
C THR A 195 64.57 -16.88 23.20
N ARG A 196 65.17 -16.11 22.27
CA ARG A 196 64.51 -14.99 21.59
C ARG A 196 63.30 -15.42 20.78
N VAL A 197 63.42 -16.49 19.99
CA VAL A 197 62.31 -17.01 19.18
C VAL A 197 61.18 -17.50 20.07
N ARG A 198 61.48 -18.24 21.14
CA ARG A 198 60.48 -18.68 22.13
C ARG A 198 59.75 -17.51 22.78
N LEU A 199 60.48 -16.45 23.15
CA LEU A 199 59.88 -15.25 23.74
C LEU A 199 58.93 -14.57 22.74
N ARG A 200 59.33 -14.44 21.48
CA ARG A 200 58.45 -13.93 20.41
C ARG A 200 57.21 -14.82 20.23
N TRP A 201 57.39 -16.14 20.22
CA TRP A 201 56.26 -17.07 20.10
C TRP A 201 55.26 -16.90 21.25
N VAL A 202 55.73 -16.77 22.50
CA VAL A 202 54.85 -16.50 23.65
C VAL A 202 54.13 -15.15 23.47
N GLN A 203 54.85 -14.10 23.05
CA GLN A 203 54.25 -12.79 22.80
C GLN A 203 53.17 -12.83 21.72
N LEU A 204 53.45 -13.47 20.57
CA LEU A 204 52.49 -13.62 19.48
C LEU A 204 51.27 -14.43 19.93
N ARG A 205 51.47 -15.53 20.67
CA ARG A 205 50.37 -16.33 21.21
C ARG A 205 49.49 -15.53 22.16
N SER A 206 50.09 -14.76 23.07
CA SER A 206 49.33 -13.86 23.95
C SER A 206 48.61 -12.76 23.19
N HIS A 207 49.22 -12.23 22.12
CA HIS A 207 48.58 -11.23 21.28
C HIS A 207 47.38 -11.80 20.53
N LEU A 208 47.52 -13.00 19.96
CA LEU A 208 46.45 -13.73 19.29
C LEU A 208 45.29 -13.96 20.27
N ALA A 209 45.54 -14.47 21.47
CA ALA A 209 44.50 -14.69 22.47
C ALA A 209 43.75 -13.39 22.84
N ARG A 210 44.46 -12.26 22.95
CA ARG A 210 43.82 -10.95 23.17
C ARG A 210 42.97 -10.53 21.97
N LEU A 211 43.45 -10.74 20.75
CA LEU A 211 42.70 -10.41 19.55
C LEU A 211 41.43 -11.25 19.43
N GLU A 212 41.51 -12.56 19.70
CA GLU A 212 40.35 -13.44 19.76
C GLU A 212 39.34 -12.99 20.82
N GLU A 213 39.80 -12.60 22.00
CA GLU A 213 38.91 -12.09 23.06
C GLU A 213 38.28 -10.75 22.68
N THR A 214 39.03 -9.84 22.04
CA THR A 214 38.45 -8.59 21.53
C THR A 214 37.47 -8.84 20.38
N LEU A 215 37.70 -9.86 19.56
CA LEU A 215 36.81 -10.23 18.47
C LEU A 215 35.51 -10.81 19.02
N ARG A 216 35.59 -11.71 20.02
CA ARG A 216 34.41 -12.20 20.75
C ARG A 216 33.64 -11.09 21.43
N SER A 217 34.32 -10.15 22.09
CA SER A 217 33.64 -8.99 22.70
C SER A 217 33.03 -8.03 21.68
N LYS A 218 33.48 -8.08 20.42
CA LYS A 218 32.86 -7.33 19.32
C LYS A 218 31.73 -8.09 18.66
N GLU A 219 31.78 -9.42 18.59
CA GLU A 219 30.64 -10.26 18.21
C GLU A 219 29.51 -10.14 19.26
N GLU A 220 29.87 -9.99 20.53
CA GLU A 220 29.01 -9.57 21.63
C GLU A 220 28.93 -8.04 21.67
N LEU A 221 28.46 -7.41 20.58
CA LEU A 221 28.28 -5.97 20.47
C LEU A 221 27.31 -5.46 21.56
N ALA A 222 27.83 -5.12 22.73
CA ALA A 222 27.10 -4.79 23.96
C ALA A 222 26.30 -5.98 24.56
N GLU A 223 26.25 -6.04 25.89
CA GLU A 223 25.51 -7.05 26.64
C GLU A 223 24.03 -7.08 26.18
N GLY A 224 23.68 -8.05 25.33
CA GLY A 224 22.31 -8.31 24.88
C GLY A 224 21.99 -8.05 23.41
N LEU A 225 22.96 -7.73 22.55
CA LEU A 225 22.74 -7.62 21.10
C LEU A 225 23.67 -8.58 20.35
N HIS A 226 23.14 -9.74 19.98
CA HIS A 226 23.85 -10.67 19.10
C HIS A 226 23.64 -10.28 17.65
N LEU A 227 24.67 -10.42 16.81
CA LEU A 227 24.55 -10.23 15.35
C LEU A 227 23.39 -11.05 14.75
N ILE A 228 23.15 -12.24 15.33
CA ILE A 228 22.04 -13.13 14.97
C ILE A 228 20.68 -12.46 15.23
N ASP A 229 20.52 -11.74 16.33
CA ASP A 229 19.26 -11.06 16.66
C ASP A 229 19.02 -9.89 15.69
N PHE A 230 20.08 -9.20 15.26
CA PHE A 230 20.00 -8.14 14.26
C PHE A 230 19.61 -8.70 12.87
N GLU A 231 20.25 -9.78 12.44
CA GLU A 231 19.89 -10.47 11.20
C GLU A 231 18.45 -11.01 11.25
N GLN A 232 18.02 -11.55 12.41
CA GLN A 232 16.65 -11.98 12.61
C GLN A 232 15.66 -10.81 12.51
N LEU A 233 15.95 -9.67 13.16
CA LEU A 233 15.13 -8.46 13.06
C LEU A 233 15.05 -7.96 11.62
N LYS A 234 16.13 -8.04 10.84
CA LYS A 234 16.16 -7.68 9.42
C LYS A 234 15.23 -8.57 8.61
N ILE A 235 15.28 -9.90 8.82
CA ILE A 235 14.39 -10.86 8.15
C ILE A 235 12.92 -10.62 8.55
N GLU A 236 12.65 -10.40 9.84
CA GLU A 236 11.30 -10.13 10.34
C GLU A 236 10.73 -8.83 9.77
N ASN A 237 11.53 -7.76 9.70
CA ASN A 237 11.12 -6.49 9.11
C ASN A 237 10.78 -6.64 7.63
N GLN A 238 11.64 -7.34 6.88
CA GLN A 238 11.40 -7.62 5.46
C GLN A 238 10.10 -8.42 5.26
N ALA A 239 9.88 -9.49 6.03
CA ALA A 239 8.66 -10.28 5.96
C ALA A 239 7.39 -9.49 6.35
N LEU A 240 7.51 -8.55 7.29
CA LEU A 240 6.40 -7.66 7.63
C LEU A 240 6.11 -6.65 6.52
N ASN A 241 7.14 -6.10 5.86
CA ASN A 241 6.97 -5.19 4.73
C ASN A 241 6.31 -5.89 3.55
N GLU A 242 6.75 -7.10 3.18
CA GLU A 242 6.10 -7.92 2.15
C GLU A 242 4.60 -8.12 2.47
N LYS A 243 4.28 -8.37 3.74
CA LYS A 243 2.89 -8.53 4.17
C LYS A 243 2.10 -7.22 4.10
N ILE A 244 2.71 -6.09 4.41
CA ILE A 244 2.08 -4.77 4.25
C ILE A 244 1.80 -4.50 2.78
N GLU A 245 2.74 -4.83 1.89
CA GLU A 245 2.57 -4.69 0.44
C GLU A 245 1.43 -5.56 -0.08
N GLU A 246 1.40 -6.86 0.28
CA GLU A 246 0.29 -7.77 -0.06
C GLU A 246 -1.07 -7.21 0.39
N ARG A 247 -1.16 -6.72 1.64
CA ARG A 247 -2.40 -6.13 2.17
C ARG A 247 -2.77 -4.85 1.46
N THR A 248 -1.80 -4.04 1.08
CA THR A 248 -2.02 -2.79 0.35
C THR A 248 -2.55 -3.09 -1.05
N GLU A 249 -2.02 -4.11 -1.72
CA GLU A 249 -2.54 -4.59 -2.99
C GLU A 249 -3.97 -5.15 -2.85
N GLU A 250 -4.24 -5.97 -1.84
CA GLU A 250 -5.59 -6.47 -1.54
C GLU A 250 -6.58 -5.32 -1.32
N LEU A 251 -6.20 -4.30 -0.54
CA LEU A 251 -7.00 -3.09 -0.32
C LEU A 251 -7.27 -2.36 -1.62
N SER A 252 -6.25 -2.15 -2.46
CA SER A 252 -6.42 -1.52 -3.79
C SER A 252 -7.39 -2.30 -4.68
N ARG A 253 -7.36 -3.64 -4.59
CA ARG A 253 -8.24 -4.53 -5.36
C ARG A 253 -9.68 -4.46 -4.85
N LEU A 254 -9.88 -4.41 -3.54
CA LEU A 254 -11.19 -4.24 -2.92
C LEU A 254 -11.79 -2.86 -3.21
N GLN A 255 -10.98 -1.80 -3.17
CA GLN A 255 -11.41 -0.45 -3.55
C GLN A 255 -11.91 -0.41 -4.99
N ARG A 256 -11.17 -1.00 -5.94
CA ARG A 256 -11.61 -1.12 -7.35
C ARG A 256 -12.93 -1.88 -7.47
N LYS A 257 -13.10 -3.00 -6.77
CA LYS A 257 -14.37 -3.75 -6.73
C LYS A 257 -15.52 -2.92 -6.15
N SER A 258 -15.26 -2.17 -5.08
CA SER A 258 -16.23 -1.28 -4.44
C SER A 258 -16.68 -0.18 -5.39
N MET A 259 -15.74 0.50 -6.06
CA MET A 259 -16.05 1.52 -7.08
C MET A 259 -16.89 0.94 -8.23
N ALA A 260 -16.53 -0.24 -8.73
CA ALA A 260 -17.30 -0.91 -9.77
C ALA A 260 -18.73 -1.24 -9.30
N ALA A 261 -18.89 -1.72 -8.07
CA ALA A 261 -20.21 -2.01 -7.48
C ALA A 261 -21.04 -0.74 -7.32
N VAL A 262 -20.45 0.37 -6.87
CA VAL A 262 -21.11 1.68 -6.79
C VAL A 262 -21.57 2.14 -8.16
N LEU A 263 -20.74 2.01 -9.20
CA LEU A 263 -21.12 2.36 -10.57
C LEU A 263 -22.31 1.55 -11.06
N VAL A 264 -22.29 0.22 -10.87
CA VAL A 264 -23.43 -0.65 -11.21
C VAL A 264 -24.68 -0.26 -10.42
N LEU A 265 -24.55 0.01 -9.14
CA LEU A 265 -25.67 0.44 -8.29
C LEU A 265 -26.27 1.76 -8.77
N THR A 266 -25.43 2.72 -9.19
CA THR A 266 -25.87 3.97 -9.80
C THR A 266 -26.67 3.71 -11.09
N HIS A 267 -26.16 2.88 -12.00
CA HIS A 267 -26.89 2.53 -13.23
C HIS A 267 -28.22 1.81 -12.96
N VAL A 268 -28.26 0.92 -11.96
CA VAL A 268 -29.50 0.25 -11.56
C VAL A 268 -30.48 1.25 -10.97
N LYS A 269 -30.03 2.20 -10.16
CA LYS A 269 -30.85 3.27 -9.59
C LYS A 269 -31.43 4.17 -10.68
N GLU A 270 -30.64 4.57 -11.67
CA GLU A 270 -31.11 5.36 -12.82
C GLU A 270 -32.18 4.62 -13.63
N LYS A 271 -31.95 3.33 -13.91
CA LYS A 271 -32.94 2.49 -14.61
C LYS A 271 -34.22 2.33 -13.80
N LEU A 272 -34.10 2.14 -12.49
CA LEU A 272 -35.26 2.03 -11.59
C LEU A 272 -36.07 3.32 -11.63
N GLN A 273 -35.43 4.48 -11.49
CA GLN A 273 -36.11 5.78 -11.56
C GLN A 273 -36.82 6.00 -12.90
N PHE A 274 -36.21 5.59 -14.01
CA PHE A 274 -36.84 5.64 -15.33
C PHE A 274 -38.10 4.77 -15.40
N VAL A 275 -38.02 3.53 -14.91
CA VAL A 275 -39.15 2.59 -14.89
C VAL A 275 -40.26 3.07 -13.94
N GLU A 276 -39.90 3.64 -12.79
CA GLU A 276 -40.86 4.23 -11.85
C GLU A 276 -41.62 5.39 -12.50
N GLN A 277 -40.92 6.30 -13.19
CA GLN A 277 -41.56 7.38 -13.94
C GLN A 277 -42.47 6.85 -15.05
N GLU A 278 -42.03 5.83 -15.80
CA GLU A 278 -42.86 5.21 -16.83
C GLU A 278 -44.13 4.58 -16.22
N ALA A 279 -43.98 3.87 -15.09
CA ALA A 279 -45.10 3.31 -14.35
C ALA A 279 -46.08 4.39 -13.89
N GLU A 280 -45.60 5.52 -13.34
CA GLU A 280 -46.43 6.67 -12.97
C GLU A 280 -47.18 7.28 -14.17
N THR A 281 -46.54 7.38 -15.34
CA THR A 281 -47.24 7.85 -16.54
C THR A 281 -48.31 6.87 -17.01
N LEU A 282 -48.07 5.56 -16.88
CA LEU A 282 -49.02 4.53 -17.24
C LEU A 282 -50.19 4.47 -16.26
N THR A 283 -49.96 4.61 -14.96
CA THR A 283 -51.04 4.70 -13.96
C THR A 283 -51.90 5.93 -14.19
N SER A 284 -51.30 7.09 -14.46
CA SER A 284 -52.05 8.31 -14.82
C SER A 284 -52.88 8.13 -16.10
N ARG A 285 -52.34 7.45 -17.12
CA ARG A 285 -53.10 7.09 -18.33
C ARG A 285 -54.27 6.15 -18.02
N LEU A 286 -54.05 5.15 -17.18
CA LEU A 286 -55.10 4.22 -16.74
C LEU A 286 -56.22 4.95 -16.01
N GLU A 287 -55.90 5.85 -15.07
CA GLU A 287 -56.87 6.69 -14.37
C GLU A 287 -57.68 7.55 -15.36
N GLY A 288 -57.02 8.11 -16.38
CA GLY A 288 -57.67 8.83 -17.47
C GLY A 288 -58.65 7.96 -18.25
N TYR A 289 -58.27 6.73 -18.59
CA TYR A 289 -59.17 5.78 -19.26
C TYR A 289 -60.32 5.32 -18.37
N GLU A 290 -60.09 5.10 -17.07
CA GLU A 290 -61.12 4.74 -16.11
C GLU A 290 -62.14 5.85 -15.92
N SER A 291 -61.69 7.11 -15.84
CA SER A 291 -62.56 8.29 -15.81
C SER A 291 -63.40 8.41 -17.08
N ALA A 292 -62.77 8.26 -18.27
CA ALA A 292 -63.48 8.28 -19.54
C ALA A 292 -64.51 7.15 -19.65
N LEU A 293 -64.15 5.94 -19.20
CA LEU A 293 -65.06 4.80 -19.13
C LEU A 293 -66.21 5.04 -18.15
N GLY A 294 -65.92 5.66 -16.99
CA GLY A 294 -66.92 6.12 -16.02
C GLY A 294 -67.93 7.05 -16.66
N GLY A 295 -67.47 8.11 -17.34
CA GLY A 295 -68.32 9.04 -18.09
C GLY A 295 -69.16 8.34 -19.16
N LYS A 296 -68.58 7.40 -19.93
CA LYS A 296 -69.34 6.61 -20.92
C LYS A 296 -70.38 5.68 -20.29
N ARG A 297 -70.11 5.13 -19.11
CA ARG A 297 -71.08 4.34 -18.34
C ARG A 297 -72.25 5.20 -17.86
N GLU A 298 -71.98 6.42 -17.40
CA GLU A 298 -73.00 7.40 -17.00
C GLU A 298 -73.86 7.86 -18.20
N GLU A 299 -73.24 8.20 -19.33
CA GLU A 299 -73.94 8.52 -20.59
C GLU A 299 -74.87 7.36 -21.02
N LEU A 300 -74.36 6.13 -21.00
CA LEU A 300 -75.14 4.94 -21.31
C LEU A 300 -76.30 4.74 -20.33
N HIS A 301 -76.07 4.96 -19.04
CA HIS A 301 -77.10 4.87 -18.01
C HIS A 301 -78.20 5.93 -18.25
N ALA A 302 -77.83 7.19 -18.49
CA ALA A 302 -78.76 8.26 -18.82
C ALA A 302 -79.57 7.96 -20.09
N ALA A 303 -78.93 7.42 -21.13
CA ALA A 303 -79.60 6.99 -22.36
C ALA A 303 -80.58 5.84 -22.12
N LYS A 304 -80.21 4.84 -21.30
CA LYS A 304 -81.11 3.74 -20.89
C LYS A 304 -82.32 4.27 -20.11
N VAL A 305 -82.10 5.14 -19.13
CA VAL A 305 -83.18 5.78 -18.36
C VAL A 305 -84.12 6.57 -19.28
N ARG A 306 -83.57 7.36 -20.21
CA ARG A 306 -84.37 8.10 -21.20
C ARG A 306 -85.18 7.17 -22.09
N ARG A 307 -84.56 6.11 -22.61
CA ARG A 307 -85.23 5.07 -23.42
C ARG A 307 -86.39 4.45 -22.63
N ASP A 308 -86.16 4.10 -21.37
CA ASP A 308 -87.17 3.43 -20.54
C ASP A 308 -88.32 4.37 -20.19
N ARG A 309 -88.05 5.66 -19.93
CA ARG A 309 -89.09 6.70 -19.81
C ARG A 309 -89.93 6.82 -21.08
N LEU A 310 -89.30 6.88 -22.26
CA LEU A 310 -90.00 6.94 -23.54
C LEU A 310 -90.81 5.67 -23.81
N ARG A 311 -90.29 4.49 -23.47
CA ARG A 311 -91.01 3.21 -23.57
C ARG A 311 -92.26 3.22 -22.68
N MET A 312 -92.12 3.62 -21.42
CA MET A 312 -93.25 3.76 -20.49
C MET A 312 -94.29 4.76 -21.01
N ALA A 313 -93.87 5.93 -21.50
CA ALA A 313 -94.77 6.91 -22.11
C ALA A 313 -95.49 6.34 -23.34
N THR A 314 -94.78 5.59 -24.18
CA THR A 314 -95.36 4.92 -25.36
C THR A 314 -96.35 3.83 -24.96
N MET A 315 -96.06 3.06 -23.91
CA MET A 315 -97.00 2.08 -23.35
C MET A 315 -98.27 2.76 -22.84
N ARG A 316 -98.16 3.83 -22.05
CA ARG A 316 -99.31 4.63 -21.59
C ARG A 316 -100.13 5.19 -22.76
N LEU A 317 -99.48 5.74 -23.78
CA LEU A 317 -100.15 6.22 -25.00
C LEU A 317 -100.85 5.08 -25.75
N LYS A 318 -100.27 3.88 -25.80
CA LYS A 318 -100.93 2.70 -26.37
C LYS A 318 -102.14 2.27 -25.56
N GLU A 319 -102.06 2.22 -24.23
CA GLU A 319 -103.18 1.93 -23.32
C GLU A 319 -104.32 2.94 -23.53
N HIS A 320 -104.00 4.24 -23.63
CA HIS A 320 -104.96 5.29 -23.97
C HIS A 320 -105.53 5.18 -25.39
N LYS A 321 -104.75 4.73 -26.38
CA LYS A 321 -105.23 4.49 -27.75
C LYS A 321 -106.16 3.27 -27.84
N THR A 322 -105.93 2.23 -27.04
CA THR A 322 -106.79 1.04 -27.00
C THR A 322 -108.09 1.26 -26.25
N THR A 323 -108.23 2.37 -25.52
CA THR A 323 -109.45 2.76 -24.80
C THR A 323 -110.31 3.75 -25.60
N VAL A 324 -110.47 3.53 -26.92
CA VAL A 324 -111.61 4.10 -27.65
C VAL A 324 -112.83 3.21 -27.37
N SER A 325 -113.45 3.42 -26.21
CA SER A 325 -114.58 2.62 -25.69
C SER A 325 -115.95 3.11 -26.16
N SER A 326 -116.01 4.19 -26.95
CA SER A 326 -117.26 4.67 -27.54
C SER A 326 -117.60 3.86 -28.79
N GLN A 327 -118.62 2.99 -28.70
CA GLN A 327 -119.12 2.18 -29.81
C GLN A 327 -119.50 3.04 -31.03
N MET A 328 -120.05 4.24 -30.79
CA MET A 328 -120.38 5.22 -31.84
C MET A 328 -119.16 5.62 -32.67
N LEU A 329 -117.98 5.78 -32.05
CA LEU A 329 -116.76 6.17 -32.77
C LEU A 329 -116.19 5.03 -33.62
N LEU A 330 -116.39 3.77 -33.19
CA LEU A 330 -115.92 2.61 -33.92
C LEU A 330 -116.76 2.38 -35.20
N GLU A 331 -118.07 2.56 -35.10
CA GLU A 331 -118.96 2.52 -36.26
C GLU A 331 -118.64 3.63 -37.26
N ASP A 332 -118.43 4.86 -36.79
CA ASP A 332 -118.11 6.01 -37.63
C ASP A 332 -116.74 5.85 -38.33
N LEU A 333 -115.72 5.34 -37.62
CA LEU A 333 -114.43 4.97 -38.24
C LEU A 333 -114.56 3.87 -39.30
N GLY A 334 -115.46 2.91 -39.09
CA GLY A 334 -115.80 1.89 -40.06
C GLY A 334 -116.44 2.48 -41.32
N GLN A 335 -117.41 3.37 -41.14
CA GLN A 335 -118.07 4.10 -42.24
C GLN A 335 -117.07 4.98 -43.00
N HIS A 336 -116.17 5.68 -42.31
CA HIS A 336 -115.14 6.50 -42.94
C HIS A 336 -114.14 5.67 -43.74
N ARG A 337 -113.75 4.47 -43.28
CA ARG A 337 -112.91 3.55 -44.06
C ARG A 337 -113.60 3.08 -45.33
N ALA A 338 -114.87 2.71 -45.26
CA ALA A 338 -115.65 2.30 -46.42
C ALA A 338 -115.75 3.46 -47.44
N ARG A 339 -116.10 4.67 -46.98
CA ARG A 339 -116.14 5.87 -47.83
C ARG A 339 -114.80 6.19 -48.50
N LEU A 340 -113.68 6.01 -47.80
CA LEU A 340 -112.36 6.23 -48.37
C LEU A 340 -112.01 5.22 -49.47
N GLN A 341 -112.43 3.96 -49.31
CA GLN A 341 -112.25 2.93 -50.34
C GLN A 341 -113.12 3.24 -51.56
N ASP A 342 -114.38 3.62 -51.37
CA ASP A 342 -115.28 4.02 -52.46
C ASP A 342 -114.74 5.23 -53.23
N LEU A 343 -114.30 6.27 -52.50
CA LEU A 343 -113.68 7.46 -53.08
C LEU A 343 -112.39 7.13 -53.84
N GLN A 344 -111.57 6.18 -53.36
CA GLN A 344 -110.37 5.75 -54.08
C GLN A 344 -110.71 5.08 -55.41
N VAL A 345 -111.72 4.21 -55.44
CA VAL A 345 -112.19 3.56 -56.67
C VAL A 345 -112.74 4.60 -57.65
N GLU A 346 -113.51 5.58 -57.18
CA GLU A 346 -114.00 6.69 -58.01
C GLU A 346 -112.85 7.54 -58.56
N LEU A 347 -111.84 7.84 -57.74
CA LEU A 347 -110.67 8.62 -58.15
C LEU A 347 -109.85 7.89 -59.23
N GLU A 348 -109.67 6.58 -59.08
CA GLU A 348 -109.04 5.75 -60.11
C GLU A 348 -109.88 5.68 -61.39
N GLY A 349 -111.20 5.59 -61.29
CA GLY A 349 -112.12 5.64 -62.44
C GLY A 349 -112.07 6.98 -63.18
N LEU A 350 -112.08 8.10 -62.45
CA LEU A 350 -111.95 9.45 -63.01
C LEU A 350 -110.58 9.68 -63.66
N LYS A 351 -109.50 9.16 -63.05
CA LYS A 351 -108.15 9.21 -63.64
C LYS A 351 -108.07 8.46 -64.97
N ARG A 352 -108.71 7.28 -65.08
CA ARG A 352 -108.79 6.54 -66.35
C ARG A 352 -109.55 7.32 -67.41
N ARG A 353 -110.73 7.85 -67.09
CA ARG A 353 -111.54 8.68 -68.03
C ARG A 353 -110.80 9.94 -68.48
N HIS A 354 -110.11 10.62 -67.56
CA HIS A 354 -109.29 11.78 -67.91
C HIS A 354 -108.10 11.38 -68.81
N GLY A 355 -107.51 10.20 -68.60
CA GLY A 355 -106.49 9.64 -69.49
C GLY A 355 -107.01 9.47 -70.92
N GLU A 356 -108.15 8.78 -71.08
CA GLU A 356 -108.80 8.55 -72.38
C GLU A 356 -109.16 9.87 -73.09
N LEU A 357 -109.79 10.82 -72.39
CA LEU A 357 -110.12 12.14 -72.94
C LEU A 357 -108.88 12.98 -73.26
N SER A 358 -107.79 12.84 -72.50
CA SER A 358 -106.52 13.50 -72.80
C SER A 358 -105.84 12.93 -74.04
N GLU A 359 -105.99 11.63 -74.31
CA GLU A 359 -105.47 11.00 -75.53
C GLU A 359 -106.30 11.40 -76.75
N ASP A 360 -107.65 11.40 -76.64
CA ASP A 360 -108.55 11.86 -77.70
C ASP A 360 -108.33 13.35 -78.07
N THR A 361 -108.07 14.20 -77.08
CA THR A 361 -107.80 15.62 -77.32
C THR A 361 -106.42 15.84 -77.94
N LYS A 362 -105.41 15.04 -77.61
CA LYS A 362 -104.10 15.08 -78.28
C LYS A 362 -104.21 14.60 -79.73
N ALA A 363 -104.92 13.51 -79.99
CA ALA A 363 -105.15 13.02 -81.36
C ALA A 363 -105.86 14.07 -82.23
N ARG A 364 -106.92 14.70 -81.71
CA ARG A 364 -107.60 15.81 -82.42
C ARG A 364 -106.73 17.05 -82.59
N GLN A 365 -105.81 17.35 -81.66
CA GLN A 365 -104.85 18.44 -81.81
C GLN A 365 -103.81 18.15 -82.90
N GLU A 366 -103.35 16.90 -83.04
CA GLU A 366 -102.46 16.45 -84.12
C GLU A 366 -103.16 16.48 -85.51
N GLU A 367 -104.44 16.13 -85.57
CA GLU A 367 -105.27 16.33 -86.78
C GLU A 367 -105.42 17.82 -87.13
N LEU A 368 -105.54 18.69 -86.13
CA LEU A 368 -105.66 20.14 -86.33
C LEU A 368 -104.34 20.79 -86.76
N THR A 369 -103.19 20.32 -86.28
CA THR A 369 -101.87 20.83 -86.70
C THR A 369 -101.52 20.38 -88.12
N THR A 370 -101.86 19.15 -88.51
CA THR A 370 -101.69 18.65 -89.89
C THR A 370 -102.61 19.36 -90.89
N LEU A 371 -103.84 19.71 -90.50
CA LEU A 371 -104.73 20.52 -91.33
C LEU A 371 -104.29 21.98 -91.43
N LYS A 372 -103.71 22.55 -90.36
CA LYS A 372 -103.16 23.92 -90.38
C LYS A 372 -101.88 24.04 -91.21
N SER A 373 -100.98 23.05 -91.19
CA SER A 373 -99.80 23.05 -92.08
C SER A 373 -100.20 22.93 -93.56
N ARG A 374 -101.20 22.10 -93.86
CA ARG A 374 -101.75 21.92 -95.22
C ARG A 374 -102.54 23.14 -95.73
N ALA A 375 -103.18 23.90 -94.83
CA ALA A 375 -103.83 25.16 -95.17
C ALA A 375 -102.83 26.32 -95.35
N ALA A 376 -101.71 26.32 -94.62
CA ALA A 376 -100.64 27.31 -94.80
C ALA A 376 -99.90 27.13 -96.14
N GLU A 377 -99.77 25.90 -96.65
CA GLU A 377 -99.22 25.62 -98.00
C GLU A 377 -100.18 26.06 -99.14
N MET A 378 -101.49 26.08 -98.90
CA MET A 378 -102.50 26.51 -99.89
C MET A 378 -102.74 28.02 -99.93
N ALA A 379 -102.32 28.78 -98.91
CA ALA A 379 -102.45 30.24 -98.86
C ALA A 379 -101.27 31.01 -99.52
N GLY A 380 -100.29 30.30 -100.10
CA GLY A 380 -99.08 30.87 -100.74
C GLY A 380 -99.09 30.96 -102.28
N ILE A 381 -100.18 30.58 -102.98
CA ILE A 381 -100.24 30.55 -104.47
C ILE A 381 -101.44 31.37 -105.00
N ALA A 382 -101.64 32.57 -104.48
CA ALA A 382 -102.44 33.61 -105.14
C ALA A 382 -101.77 34.98 -104.91
N ALA A 383 -100.63 35.15 -105.58
CA ALA A 383 -100.05 36.41 -106.01
C ALA A 383 -99.76 36.28 -107.52
#